data_AF-F4XSH9-F1
#
_entry.id   AF-F4XSH9-F1
#
_cell.length_a   1.000
_cell.length_b   1.000
_cell.length_c   1.000
_cell.angle_alpha   90.00
_cell.angle_beta   90.00
_cell.angle_gamma   90.00
#
_symmetry.space_group_name_H-M   'P 1'
#
loop_
_entity.id
_entity.type
_entity.pdbx_description
1 polymer ?
#
loop_
_entity_poly.entity_id
_entity_poly.type
_entity_poly.pdbx_seq_one_letter_code
_entity_poly.pdbx_strand_id
1 'polypeptide(L)'
;MQQVITAKLKLNCTPEQKQKLRAVTLAYRDALNYTSKLAFDKGKLSDAAKLQKQVYYDIRERFRLPAQMACNVPRQVAAIYKNLWMKVERNATHLKSGITNKRYQGLDPPPKFRARTCTFSYKRDYSFVKGKASLVTLEGPIKIDYSGAQKHLDLIHSGAAKIGTAIICTSLTIKPFWVAL
;
A
#
# COMPACT_ATOMS: atom_id res chain seq x y z
N MET A 1 -11.67 11.82 23.03
CA MET A 1 -10.83 10.74 22.48
C MET A 1 -10.80 10.85 20.96
N GLN A 2 -9.63 10.77 20.31
CA GLN A 2 -9.54 10.65 18.86
C GLN A 2 -9.74 9.17 18.48
N GLN A 3 -10.84 8.85 17.80
CA GLN A 3 -11.12 7.51 17.32
C GLN A 3 -10.73 7.40 15.84
N VAL A 4 -9.89 6.42 15.50
CA VAL A 4 -9.59 6.08 14.11
C VAL A 4 -10.67 5.14 13.60
N ILE A 5 -11.34 5.52 12.51
CA ILE A 5 -12.41 4.74 11.89
C ILE A 5 -11.93 4.31 10.51
N THR A 6 -11.95 3.00 10.24
CA THR A 6 -11.67 2.48 8.90
C THR A 6 -12.96 2.33 8.11
N ALA A 7 -13.15 3.22 7.14
CA ALA A 7 -14.27 3.14 6.21
C ALA A 7 -13.94 2.21 5.06
N LYS A 8 -14.79 1.19 4.81
CA LYS A 8 -14.71 0.33 3.62
C LYS A 8 -15.68 0.86 2.54
N LEU A 9 -15.15 1.26 1.39
CA LEU A 9 -15.93 1.77 0.26
C LEU A 9 -15.81 0.85 -0.95
N LYS A 10 -16.93 0.49 -1.56
CA LYS A 10 -17.05 -0.22 -2.83
C LYS A 10 -16.94 0.77 -3.99
N LEU A 11 -15.97 0.59 -4.89
CA LEU A 11 -15.90 1.38 -6.13
C LEU A 11 -16.74 0.73 -7.23
N ASN A 12 -17.65 1.51 -7.83
CA ASN A 12 -18.53 1.12 -8.92
C ASN A 12 -17.88 1.49 -10.26
N CYS A 13 -16.91 0.67 -10.68
CA CYS A 13 -16.10 0.94 -11.87
C CYS A 13 -16.69 0.34 -13.15
N THR A 14 -16.54 1.05 -14.28
CA THR A 14 -16.69 0.48 -15.64
C THR A 14 -15.57 -0.51 -15.96
N PRO A 15 -15.70 -1.37 -16.98
CA PRO A 15 -14.64 -2.29 -17.40
C PRO A 15 -13.29 -1.59 -17.65
N GLU A 16 -13.29 -0.45 -18.32
CA GLU A 16 -12.11 0.34 -18.66
C GLU A 16 -11.45 0.89 -17.38
N GLN A 17 -12.25 1.42 -16.46
CA GLN A 17 -11.77 1.90 -15.16
C GLN A 17 -11.16 0.76 -14.32
N LYS A 18 -11.76 -0.44 -14.35
CA LYS A 18 -11.19 -1.63 -13.70
C LYS A 18 -9.84 -1.98 -14.30
N GLN A 19 -9.68 -1.90 -15.61
CA GLN A 19 -8.41 -2.17 -16.28
C GLN A 19 -7.33 -1.17 -15.86
N LYS A 20 -7.64 0.13 -15.78
CA LYS A 20 -6.70 1.16 -15.31
C LYS A 20 -6.29 0.94 -13.85
N LEU A 21 -7.24 0.61 -12.97
CA LEU A 21 -6.94 0.27 -11.57
C LEU A 21 -6.12 -1.02 -11.45
N ARG A 22 -6.39 -2.01 -12.30
CA ARG A 22 -5.60 -3.24 -12.36
C ARG A 22 -4.17 -2.96 -12.81
N ALA A 23 -3.98 -2.11 -13.81
CA ALA A 23 -2.65 -1.74 -14.31
C ALA A 23 -1.82 -1.05 -13.22
N VAL A 24 -2.37 -0.05 -12.53
CA VAL A 24 -1.63 0.66 -11.46
C VAL A 24 -1.34 -0.24 -10.26
N THR A 25 -2.28 -1.08 -9.84
CA THR A 25 -2.06 -2.02 -8.72
C THR A 25 -1.04 -3.11 -9.06
N LEU A 26 -0.97 -3.53 -10.33
CA LEU A 26 0.06 -4.47 -10.80
C LEU A 26 1.44 -3.81 -10.82
N ALA A 27 1.56 -2.62 -11.42
CA ALA A 27 2.80 -1.85 -11.44
C ALA A 27 3.30 -1.54 -10.02
N TYR A 28 2.39 -1.21 -9.09
CA TYR A 28 2.73 -0.97 -7.69
C TYR A 28 3.26 -2.22 -7.00
N ARG A 29 2.62 -3.38 -7.19
CA ARG A 29 3.10 -4.68 -6.68
C ARG A 29 4.49 -5.01 -7.23
N ASP A 30 4.71 -4.80 -8.52
CA ASP A 30 5.97 -5.13 -9.17
C ASP A 30 7.10 -4.20 -8.70
N ALA A 31 6.80 -2.91 -8.49
CA ALA A 31 7.71 -1.95 -7.85
C ALA A 31 8.05 -2.35 -6.40
N LEU A 32 7.08 -2.84 -5.62
CA LEU A 32 7.32 -3.36 -4.27
C LEU A 32 8.26 -4.56 -4.29
N ASN A 33 8.05 -5.51 -5.21
CA ASN A 33 8.92 -6.68 -5.35
C ASN A 33 10.34 -6.32 -5.81
N TYR A 34 10.47 -5.39 -6.76
CA TYR A 34 11.76 -4.84 -7.18
C TYR A 34 12.50 -4.21 -6.00
N THR A 35 11.83 -3.32 -5.28
CA THR A 35 12.40 -2.59 -4.14
C THR A 35 12.76 -3.54 -3.00
N SER A 36 11.94 -4.58 -2.76
CA SER A 36 12.21 -5.61 -1.77
C SER A 36 13.49 -6.39 -2.09
N LYS A 37 13.65 -6.81 -3.35
CA LYS A 37 14.87 -7.49 -3.80
C LYS A 37 16.10 -6.61 -3.59
N LEU A 38 16.04 -5.34 -4.02
CA LEU A 38 17.15 -4.41 -3.85
C LEU A 38 17.48 -4.15 -2.36
N ALA A 39 16.46 -4.02 -1.51
CA ALA A 39 16.65 -3.90 -0.07
C ALA A 39 17.32 -5.14 0.53
N PHE A 40 16.94 -6.34 0.08
CA PHE A 40 17.54 -7.61 0.48
C PHE A 40 19.03 -7.67 0.11
N ASP A 41 19.34 -7.40 -1.16
CA ASP A 41 20.70 -7.48 -1.73
C ASP A 41 21.65 -6.49 -1.03
N LYS A 42 21.11 -5.40 -0.46
CA LYS A 42 21.85 -4.40 0.33
C LYS A 42 21.83 -4.64 1.84
N GLY A 43 21.78 -5.92 2.24
CA GLY A 43 21.85 -6.29 3.66
C GLY A 43 20.54 -6.07 4.41
N LYS A 44 19.39 -6.29 3.76
CA LYS A 44 18.05 -6.23 4.36
C LYS A 44 17.72 -4.84 4.93
N LEU A 45 18.01 -3.81 4.12
CA LEU A 45 17.85 -2.40 4.47
C LEU A 45 16.41 -2.07 4.88
N SER A 46 16.24 -1.51 6.08
CA SER A 46 14.95 -1.12 6.66
C SER A 46 14.75 0.40 6.76
N ASP A 47 15.67 1.19 6.22
CA ASP A 47 15.61 2.66 6.20
C ASP A 47 14.89 3.16 4.94
N ALA A 48 13.74 3.80 5.14
CA ALA A 48 12.90 4.28 4.05
C ALA A 48 13.56 5.37 3.20
N ALA A 49 14.32 6.29 3.82
CA ALA A 49 14.92 7.42 3.13
C ALA A 49 16.11 6.95 2.27
N LYS A 50 16.95 6.08 2.83
CA LYS A 50 18.06 5.45 2.09
C LYS A 50 17.54 4.60 0.94
N LEU A 51 16.48 3.83 1.16
CA LEU A 51 15.89 3.00 0.11
C LEU A 51 15.28 3.86 -1.00
N GLN A 52 14.52 4.90 -0.65
CA GLN A 52 13.94 5.83 -1.63
C GLN A 52 14.99 6.47 -2.52
N LYS A 53 16.12 6.95 -1.97
CA LYS A 53 17.21 7.52 -2.77
C LYS A 53 17.73 6.56 -3.85
N GLN A 54 17.64 5.25 -3.61
CA GLN A 54 18.15 4.23 -4.51
C GLN A 54 17.13 3.76 -5.54
N VAL A 55 15.84 3.74 -5.21
CA VAL A 55 14.81 3.17 -6.09
C VAL A 55 13.91 4.19 -6.76
N TYR A 56 13.93 5.46 -6.33
CA TYR A 56 12.94 6.44 -6.78
C TYR A 56 12.94 6.62 -8.31
N TYR A 57 14.09 6.89 -8.93
CA TYR A 57 14.19 7.09 -10.37
C TYR A 57 13.85 5.81 -11.15
N ASP A 58 14.37 4.67 -10.74
CA ASP A 58 14.00 3.36 -11.30
C ASP A 58 12.48 3.12 -11.24
N ILE A 59 11.84 3.50 -10.14
CA ILE A 59 10.40 3.32 -10.00
C ILE A 59 9.62 4.23 -10.96
N ARG A 60 10.05 5.49 -11.07
CA ARG A 60 9.44 6.48 -11.97
C ARG A 60 9.57 6.07 -13.43
N GLU A 61 10.71 5.50 -13.82
CA GLU A 61 11.01 5.13 -15.21
C GLU A 61 10.44 3.75 -15.59
N ARG A 62 10.74 2.72 -14.79
CA ARG A 62 10.42 1.32 -15.14
C ARG A 62 8.95 0.98 -14.92
N PHE A 63 8.39 1.42 -13.79
CA PHE A 63 7.00 1.11 -13.42
C PHE A 63 6.03 2.26 -13.70
N ARG A 64 6.55 3.41 -14.15
CA ARG A 64 5.78 4.62 -14.49
C ARG A 64 4.88 5.11 -13.35
N LEU A 65 5.20 4.75 -12.10
CA LEU A 65 4.39 5.10 -10.94
C LEU A 65 4.47 6.60 -10.65
N PRO A 66 3.36 7.30 -10.37
CA PRO A 66 3.33 8.69 -9.91
C PRO A 66 4.28 8.97 -8.74
N ALA A 67 4.72 10.22 -8.59
CA ALA A 67 5.73 10.60 -7.60
C ALA A 67 5.40 10.16 -6.17
N GLN A 68 4.15 10.36 -5.73
CA GLN A 68 3.74 9.97 -4.38
C GLN A 68 3.73 8.45 -4.19
N MET A 69 3.28 7.67 -5.19
CA MET A 69 3.38 6.21 -5.17
C MET A 69 4.84 5.73 -5.16
N ALA A 70 5.71 6.37 -5.95
CA ALA A 70 7.14 6.08 -5.97
C ALA A 70 7.82 6.34 -4.62
N CYS A 71 7.31 7.27 -3.81
CA CYS A 71 7.73 7.48 -2.42
C CYS A 71 7.10 6.46 -1.44
N ASN A 72 5.87 6.01 -1.70
CA ASN A 72 5.16 5.05 -0.83
C ASN A 72 5.77 3.65 -0.90
N VAL A 73 6.20 3.21 -2.08
CA VAL A 73 6.85 1.90 -2.30
C VAL A 73 8.03 1.64 -1.34
N PRO A 74 9.10 2.45 -1.32
CA PRO A 74 10.23 2.23 -0.41
C PRO A 74 9.84 2.38 1.06
N ARG A 75 8.90 3.27 1.39
CA ARG A 75 8.39 3.43 2.76
C ARG A 75 7.70 2.16 3.25
N GLN A 76 6.90 1.52 2.40
CA GLN A 76 6.20 0.28 2.71
C GLN A 76 7.17 -0.91 2.84
N VAL A 77 8.14 -1.03 1.92
CA VAL A 77 9.15 -2.09 1.98
C VAL A 77 10.00 -1.94 3.24
N ALA A 78 10.50 -0.74 3.53
CA ALA A 78 11.28 -0.45 4.73
C ALA A 78 10.53 -0.81 6.03
N ALA A 79 9.24 -0.47 6.13
CA ALA A 79 8.41 -0.82 7.27
C ALA A 79 8.27 -2.34 7.46
N ILE A 80 8.14 -3.10 6.35
CA ILE A 80 8.10 -4.56 6.40
C ILE A 80 9.43 -5.13 6.88
N TYR A 81 10.55 -4.66 6.34
CA TYR A 81 11.88 -5.08 6.82
C TYR A 81 12.09 -4.77 8.29
N LYS A 82 11.68 -3.58 8.75
CA LYS A 82 11.72 -3.20 10.17
C LYS A 82 10.93 -4.18 11.04
N ASN A 83 9.71 -4.54 10.61
CA ASN A 83 8.88 -5.52 11.32
C ASN A 83 9.52 -6.92 11.35
N LEU A 84 10.20 -7.32 10.27
CA LEU A 84 10.88 -8.60 10.21
C LEU A 84 12.14 -8.64 11.10
N TRP A 85 12.88 -7.53 11.19
CA TRP A 85 14.00 -7.38 12.13
C TRP A 85 13.53 -7.49 13.58
N MET A 86 12.44 -6.82 13.94
CA MET A 86 11.85 -6.95 15.29
C MET A 86 11.46 -8.40 15.62
N LYS A 87 11.00 -9.18 14.63
CA LYS A 87 10.70 -10.62 14.83
C LYS A 87 11.95 -11.44 15.04
N VAL A 88 13.06 -11.12 14.36
CA VAL A 88 14.37 -11.75 14.60
C VAL A 88 14.85 -11.47 16.02
N GLU A 89 14.83 -10.21 16.44
CA GLU A 89 15.27 -9.80 17.79
C GLU A 89 14.44 -10.49 18.87
N ARG A 90 13.11 -10.48 18.73
CA ARG A 90 12.21 -11.18 19.67
C ARG A 90 12.43 -12.69 19.68
N ASN A 91 12.72 -13.30 18.54
CA ASN A 91 13.04 -14.73 18.52
C ASN A 91 14.39 -15.02 19.18
N ALA A 92 15.38 -14.15 19.03
CA ALA A 92 16.67 -14.27 19.71
C ALA A 92 16.52 -14.20 21.24
N THR A 93 15.64 -13.36 21.77
CA THR A 93 15.34 -13.34 23.20
C THR A 93 14.62 -14.62 23.64
N HIS A 94 13.66 -15.11 22.87
CA HIS A 94 12.95 -16.38 23.16
C HIS A 94 13.87 -17.60 23.12
N LEU A 95 14.90 -17.60 22.26
CA LEU A 95 15.93 -18.64 22.23
C LEU A 95 16.77 -18.62 23.51
N LYS A 96 17.21 -17.44 23.94
CA LYS A 96 17.98 -17.28 25.18
C LYS A 96 17.18 -17.67 26.42
N SER A 97 15.87 -17.44 26.43
CA SER A 97 14.98 -17.76 27.54
C SER A 97 14.38 -19.18 27.46
N GLY A 98 14.78 -20.00 26.49
CA GLY A 98 14.29 -21.38 26.34
C GLY A 98 12.82 -21.53 25.92
N ILE A 99 12.14 -20.44 25.53
CA ILE A 99 10.74 -20.49 25.05
C ILE A 99 10.65 -21.23 23.71
N THR A 100 11.71 -21.13 22.90
CA THR A 100 11.79 -21.82 21.62
C THR A 100 13.21 -22.25 21.33
N ASN A 101 13.35 -23.34 20.58
CA ASN A 101 14.64 -23.82 20.07
C ASN A 101 14.81 -23.55 18.56
N LYS A 102 13.87 -22.83 17.93
CA LYS A 102 13.87 -22.58 16.48
C LYS A 102 14.19 -21.12 16.17
N ARG A 103 15.16 -20.90 15.29
CA ARG A 103 15.49 -19.58 14.74
C ARG A 103 14.40 -19.09 13.79
N TYR A 104 14.10 -17.79 13.83
CA TYR A 104 13.25 -17.13 12.84
C TYR A 104 13.95 -16.98 11.48
N GLN A 105 13.36 -17.59 10.45
CA GLN A 105 13.87 -17.63 9.08
C GLN A 105 13.18 -16.63 8.14
N GLY A 106 12.27 -15.79 8.65
CA GLY A 106 11.48 -14.87 7.81
C GLY A 106 12.27 -13.75 7.13
N LEU A 107 13.58 -13.62 7.42
CA LEU A 107 14.52 -12.74 6.74
C LEU A 107 15.53 -13.50 5.87
N ASP A 108 15.36 -14.81 5.68
CA ASP A 108 16.25 -15.61 4.83
C ASP A 108 15.93 -15.38 3.33
N PRO A 109 14.65 -15.35 2.89
CA PRO A 109 14.29 -14.86 1.57
C PRO A 109 13.87 -13.37 1.57
N PRO A 110 13.95 -12.67 0.43
CA PRO A 110 13.32 -11.37 0.27
C PRO A 110 11.79 -11.48 0.40
N PRO A 111 11.12 -10.58 1.15
CA PRO A 111 9.67 -10.54 1.23
C PRO A 111 9.04 -10.37 -0.15
N LYS A 112 8.08 -11.23 -0.49
CA LYS A 112 7.37 -11.19 -1.78
C LYS A 112 5.95 -10.65 -1.61
N PHE A 113 5.62 -9.65 -2.40
CA PHE A 113 4.31 -9.03 -2.47
C PHE A 113 3.46 -9.72 -3.54
N ARG A 114 2.50 -10.54 -3.09
CA ARG A 114 1.58 -11.27 -3.99
C ARG A 114 0.27 -10.51 -4.22
N ALA A 115 -0.22 -9.83 -3.20
CA ALA A 115 -1.47 -9.10 -3.26
C ALA A 115 -1.35 -7.89 -4.20
N ARG A 116 -2.39 -7.67 -5.01
CA ARG A 116 -2.54 -6.46 -5.82
C ARG A 116 -3.19 -5.38 -4.97
N THR A 117 -2.36 -4.77 -4.13
CA THR A 117 -2.73 -3.64 -3.27
C THR A 117 -1.94 -2.41 -3.70
N CYS A 118 -2.57 -1.24 -3.61
CA CYS A 118 -1.89 0.04 -3.85
C CYS A 118 -2.24 1.03 -2.74
N THR A 119 -1.22 1.69 -2.20
CA THR A 119 -1.36 2.65 -1.11
C THR A 119 -1.50 4.06 -1.70
N PHE A 120 -2.64 4.69 -1.43
CA PHE A 120 -3.04 5.99 -1.92
C PHE A 120 -3.00 7.03 -0.79
N SER A 121 -2.34 8.16 -1.01
CA SER A 121 -2.33 9.29 -0.08
C SER A 121 -3.44 10.29 -0.40
N TYR A 122 -4.20 10.73 0.61
CA TYR A 122 -5.30 11.68 0.42
C TYR A 122 -4.79 13.04 -0.10
N LYS A 123 -5.55 13.65 -1.01
CA LYS A 123 -5.21 14.87 -1.77
C LYS A 123 -3.95 14.76 -2.66
N ARG A 124 -3.36 13.58 -2.81
CA ARG A 124 -2.22 13.35 -3.73
C ARG A 124 -2.54 12.29 -4.77
N ASP A 125 -2.88 11.10 -4.29
CA ASP A 125 -3.22 9.97 -5.15
C ASP A 125 -4.74 9.77 -5.23
N TYR A 126 -5.49 10.24 -4.24
CA TYR A 126 -6.94 10.21 -4.28
C TYR A 126 -7.61 11.38 -3.58
N SER A 127 -8.84 11.67 -3.97
CA SER A 127 -9.71 12.66 -3.33
C SER A 127 -11.18 12.37 -3.59
N PHE A 128 -12.06 13.00 -2.83
CA PHE A 128 -13.49 13.01 -3.09
C PHE A 128 -13.86 14.34 -3.76
N VAL A 129 -14.44 14.29 -4.96
CA VAL A 129 -14.76 15.46 -5.78
C VAL A 129 -16.16 15.30 -6.35
N LYS A 130 -17.05 16.24 -6.05
CA LYS A 130 -18.44 16.26 -6.55
C LYS A 130 -19.17 14.92 -6.37
N GLY A 131 -19.06 14.32 -5.18
CA GLY A 131 -19.68 13.03 -4.86
C GLY A 131 -19.01 11.79 -5.47
N LYS A 132 -17.90 11.94 -6.19
CA LYS A 132 -17.13 10.83 -6.79
C LYS A 132 -15.75 10.68 -6.15
N ALA A 133 -15.20 9.47 -6.20
CA ALA A 133 -13.82 9.20 -5.83
C ALA A 133 -12.92 9.43 -7.05
N SER A 134 -12.02 10.41 -6.97
CA SER A 134 -10.95 10.64 -7.95
C SER A 134 -9.72 9.85 -7.55
N LEU A 135 -9.26 8.93 -8.39
CA LEU A 135 -8.13 8.03 -8.14
C LEU A 135 -7.06 8.20 -9.22
N VAL A 136 -5.82 8.44 -8.83
CA VAL A 136 -4.69 8.51 -9.76
C VAL A 136 -4.37 7.12 -10.33
N THR A 137 -4.20 7.04 -11.64
CA THR A 137 -3.73 5.84 -12.35
C THR A 137 -2.45 6.15 -13.14
N LEU A 138 -1.91 5.16 -13.86
CA LEU A 138 -0.74 5.36 -14.71
C LEU A 138 -1.01 6.33 -15.88
N GLU A 139 -2.26 6.45 -16.30
CA GLU A 139 -2.72 7.32 -17.41
C GLU A 139 -3.42 8.58 -16.91
N GLY A 140 -3.18 8.96 -15.65
CA GLY A 140 -3.84 10.09 -15.00
C GLY A 140 -5.07 9.70 -14.17
N PRO A 141 -5.75 10.69 -13.56
CA PRO A 141 -6.81 10.44 -12.61
C PRO A 141 -8.12 10.02 -13.29
N ILE A 142 -8.81 9.04 -12.69
CA ILE A 142 -10.16 8.62 -13.07
C ILE A 142 -11.15 8.97 -11.96
N LYS A 143 -12.39 9.32 -12.33
CA LYS A 143 -13.48 9.59 -11.39
C LYS A 143 -14.45 8.42 -11.38
N ILE A 144 -14.72 7.89 -10.19
CA ILE A 144 -15.50 6.66 -10.01
C ILE A 144 -16.57 6.90 -8.94
N ASP A 145 -17.77 6.40 -9.22
CA ASP A 145 -18.85 6.37 -8.24
C ASP A 145 -18.55 5.31 -7.17
N TYR A 146 -18.88 5.58 -5.92
CA TYR A 146 -18.59 4.66 -4.82
C TYR A 146 -19.79 4.51 -3.90
N SER A 147 -19.87 3.37 -3.23
CA SER A 147 -20.90 3.07 -2.23
C SER A 147 -20.25 2.50 -0.98
N GLY A 148 -20.94 2.61 0.15
CA GLY A 148 -20.42 2.18 1.45
C GLY A 148 -21.49 2.27 2.52
N ALA A 149 -21.13 1.96 3.76
CA ALA A 149 -22.04 2.18 4.89
C ALA A 149 -22.38 3.67 5.01
N GLN A 150 -23.67 4.00 5.18
CA GLN A 150 -24.14 5.38 5.22
C GLN A 150 -23.37 6.23 6.23
N LYS A 151 -23.14 5.71 7.44
CA LYS A 151 -22.32 6.35 8.48
C LYS A 151 -20.94 6.79 7.98
N HIS A 152 -20.30 6.00 7.12
CA HIS A 152 -19.00 6.35 6.55
C HIS A 152 -19.12 7.38 5.43
N LEU A 153 -20.17 7.31 4.61
CA LEU A 153 -20.45 8.29 3.57
C LEU A 153 -20.73 9.66 4.19
N ASP A 154 -21.55 9.70 5.24
CA ASP A 154 -21.87 10.93 5.99
C ASP A 154 -20.61 11.56 6.60
N LEU A 155 -19.70 10.74 7.16
CA LEU A 155 -18.41 11.22 7.70
C LEU A 155 -17.49 11.78 6.60
N ILE A 156 -17.50 11.19 5.41
CA ILE A 156 -16.72 11.68 4.26
C ILE A 156 -17.33 12.98 3.72
N HIS A 157 -18.65 13.03 3.58
CA HIS A 157 -19.37 14.18 3.00
C HIS A 157 -19.46 15.37 3.94
N SER A 158 -19.59 15.14 5.25
CA SER A 158 -19.58 16.19 6.26
C SER A 158 -18.24 16.93 6.34
N GLY A 159 -17.15 16.32 5.86
CA GLY A 159 -15.80 16.89 5.93
C GLY A 159 -15.25 17.03 7.35
N ALA A 160 -15.98 16.56 8.36
CA ALA A 160 -15.60 16.66 9.77
C ALA A 160 -14.43 15.74 10.14
N ALA A 161 -14.24 14.66 9.39
CA ALA A 161 -13.17 13.68 9.62
C ALA A 161 -11.89 14.02 8.84
N LYS A 162 -10.74 13.90 9.51
CA LYS A 162 -9.43 13.95 8.84
C LYS A 162 -9.20 12.64 8.08
N ILE A 163 -9.29 12.71 6.76
CA ILE A 163 -9.10 11.54 5.88
C ILE A 163 -7.60 11.25 5.69
N GLY A 164 -7.24 9.98 5.83
CA GLY A 164 -5.86 9.49 5.84
C GLY A 164 -5.46 8.73 4.58
N THR A 165 -4.77 7.61 4.77
CA THR A 165 -4.24 6.79 3.68
C THR A 165 -5.29 5.78 3.24
N ALA A 166 -5.53 5.68 1.95
CA ALA A 166 -6.38 4.66 1.37
C ALA A 166 -5.55 3.46 0.93
N ILE A 167 -6.04 2.24 1.13
CA ILE A 167 -5.52 1.05 0.45
C ILE A 167 -6.57 0.55 -0.53
N ILE A 168 -6.20 0.48 -1.80
CA ILE A 168 -7.01 -0.17 -2.83
C ILE A 168 -6.65 -1.65 -2.86
N CYS A 169 -7.66 -2.51 -2.70
CA CYS A 169 -7.53 -3.96 -2.81
C CYS A 169 -8.35 -4.49 -3.99
N THR A 170 -7.74 -5.24 -4.90
CA THR A 170 -8.48 -6.02 -5.91
C THR A 170 -8.73 -7.44 -5.40
N SER A 171 -9.98 -7.86 -5.20
CA SER A 171 -10.32 -9.28 -5.02
C SER A 171 -10.41 -9.96 -6.39
N LEU A 172 -9.79 -11.14 -6.55
CA LEU A 172 -9.83 -11.94 -7.80
C LEU A 172 -11.16 -12.69 -8.00
N THR A 173 -11.91 -12.93 -6.93
CA THR A 173 -13.27 -13.46 -6.98
C THR A 173 -14.24 -12.30 -7.03
N ILE A 174 -15.09 -12.27 -8.07
CA ILE A 174 -16.18 -11.31 -8.39
C ILE A 174 -16.68 -10.54 -7.15
N LYS A 175 -15.92 -9.53 -6.71
CA LYS A 175 -16.22 -8.68 -5.56
C LYS A 175 -15.50 -7.34 -5.73
N PRO A 176 -16.11 -6.24 -5.27
CA PRO A 176 -15.69 -4.88 -5.59
C PRO A 176 -14.33 -4.50 -5.03
N PHE A 177 -13.75 -3.44 -5.60
CA PHE A 177 -12.62 -2.72 -5.02
C PHE A 177 -13.04 -2.11 -3.69
N TRP A 178 -12.24 -2.33 -2.65
CA TRP A 178 -12.41 -1.69 -1.36
C TRP A 178 -11.34 -0.61 -1.17
N VAL A 179 -11.76 0.60 -0.83
CA VAL A 179 -10.89 1.61 -0.21
C VAL A 179 -11.07 1.47 1.30
N ALA A 180 -9.98 1.22 2.03
CA ALA A 180 -9.92 1.35 3.48
C ALA A 180 -9.24 2.68 3.82
N LEU A 181 -9.98 3.64 4.39
CA LEU A 181 -9.48 4.96 4.83
C LEU A 181 -8.85 4.91 6.23
#